data_AF-A0A7D4Q5B6-F1
#
_entry.id   AF-A0A7D4Q5B6-F1
#
_cell.length_a   1.000
_cell.length_b   1.000
_cell.length_c   1.000
_cell.angle_alpha   90.00
_cell.angle_beta   90.00
_cell.angle_gamma   90.00
#
_symmetry.space_group_name_H-M   'P 1'
#
loop_
_entity.id
_entity.type
_entity.pdbx_description
1 polymer ?
#
loop_
_entity_poly.entity_id
_entity_poly.type
_entity_poly.pdbx_seq_one_letter_code
_entity_poly.pdbx_strand_id
1 'polypeptide(L)'
;MAWAQGITAIEVVPDLGATPARVKHNTGVIQVSAKHFKVLTPWQRKFVLLHEMGHIKAQTGDEVKADEWAEKQYLDMGGPPDESLSVLTKLLNNQNPQHNWRIYLQMQRIARYEQDHQ
;
A
#
# COMPACT_ATOMS: atom_id res chain seq x y z
N MET A 1 -10.15 12.52 16.67
CA MET A 1 -8.95 13.03 15.99
C MET A 1 -9.34 13.52 14.61
N ALA A 2 -8.84 14.67 14.15
CA ALA A 2 -9.11 15.18 12.81
C ALA A 2 -8.21 14.46 11.80
N TRP A 3 -8.82 13.90 10.74
CA TRP A 3 -8.10 13.30 9.60
C TRP A 3 -7.79 14.37 8.56
N ALA A 4 -6.64 14.26 7.90
CA ALA A 4 -6.35 15.05 6.72
C ALA A 4 -7.34 14.72 5.60
N GLN A 5 -7.65 15.70 4.74
CA GLN A 5 -8.56 15.49 3.59
C GLN A 5 -7.85 14.85 2.38
N GLY A 6 -6.53 14.74 2.44
CA GLY A 6 -5.70 14.17 1.38
C GLY A 6 -4.21 14.19 1.73
N ILE A 7 -3.39 13.79 0.76
CA ILE A 7 -1.94 13.87 0.88
C ILE A 7 -1.49 15.30 0.66
N THR A 8 -0.70 15.84 1.58
CA THR A 8 -0.22 17.24 1.56
C THR A 8 1.24 17.35 1.15
N ALA A 9 2.06 16.34 1.46
CA ALA A 9 3.45 16.25 1.06
C ALA A 9 3.94 14.79 1.05
N ILE A 10 5.00 14.55 0.27
CA ILE A 10 5.78 13.30 0.31
C ILE A 10 7.22 13.68 0.67
N GLU A 11 7.69 13.20 1.82
CA GLU A 11 9.04 13.42 2.33
C GLU A 11 9.86 12.14 2.16
N VAL A 12 11.02 12.24 1.51
CA VAL A 12 11.97 11.12 1.43
C VAL A 12 12.91 11.21 2.62
N VAL A 13 12.96 10.15 3.43
CA VAL A 13 13.90 10.01 4.54
C VAL A 13 14.86 8.84 4.29
N PRO A 14 16.07 8.83 4.87
CA PRO A 14 17.05 7.77 4.59
C PRO A 14 16.52 6.36 4.93
N ASP A 15 15.96 6.19 6.12
CA ASP A 15 15.42 4.91 6.60
C ASP A 15 14.24 5.15 7.56
N LEU A 16 13.22 4.29 7.50
CA LEU A 16 12.07 4.26 8.41
C LEU A 16 12.07 3.00 9.29
N GLY A 17 13.12 2.18 9.23
CA GLY A 17 13.27 0.97 10.03
C GLY A 17 12.54 -0.21 9.38
N ALA A 18 11.38 -0.58 9.92
CA ALA A 18 10.67 -1.79 9.50
C ALA A 18 9.65 -1.56 8.37
N THR A 19 9.33 -0.30 8.03
CA THR A 19 8.29 0.03 7.05
C THR A 19 8.86 0.83 5.88
N PRO A 20 8.42 0.59 4.63
CA PRO A 20 8.87 1.36 3.48
C PRO A 20 8.26 2.76 3.41
N ALA A 21 7.08 2.97 4.01
CA ALA A 21 6.40 4.25 4.08
C ALA A 21 5.55 4.35 5.35
N ARG A 22 5.14 5.56 5.70
CA ARG A 22 4.10 5.81 6.71
C ARG A 22 3.42 7.15 6.45
N VAL A 23 2.14 7.27 6.79
CA VAL A 23 1.40 8.53 6.70
C VAL A 23 1.03 9.08 8.07
N LYS A 24 1.19 10.40 8.24
CA LYS A 24 0.65 11.11 9.41
C LYS A 24 -0.82 11.44 9.16
N HIS A 25 -1.72 10.74 9.84
CA HIS A 25 -3.18 10.84 9.62
C HIS A 25 -3.75 12.26 9.76
N ASN A 26 -3.17 13.08 10.64
CA ASN A 26 -3.62 14.44 10.91
C ASN A 26 -3.10 15.48 9.90
N THR A 27 -1.92 15.27 9.32
CA THR A 27 -1.30 16.24 8.40
C THR A 27 -1.38 15.80 6.94
N GLY A 28 -1.56 14.52 6.65
CA GLY A 28 -1.52 13.96 5.29
C GLY A 28 -0.11 13.88 4.71
N VAL A 29 0.93 13.99 5.55
CA VAL A 29 2.33 13.87 5.11
C VAL A 29 2.71 12.40 5.05
N ILE A 30 3.12 11.93 3.88
CA ILE A 30 3.72 10.61 3.69
C ILE A 30 5.22 10.74 3.85
N GLN A 31 5.82 9.87 4.63
CA GLN A 31 7.26 9.68 4.69
C GLN A 31 7.61 8.38 3.97
N VAL A 32 8.59 8.40 3.07
CA VAL A 32 9.07 7.23 2.34
C VAL A 32 10.53 6.95 2.66
N SER A 33 10.87 5.68 2.83
CA SER A 33 12.24 5.23 3.07
C SER A 33 13.00 5.09 1.76
N ALA A 34 14.04 5.88 1.56
CA ALA A 34 14.93 5.78 0.41
C ALA A 34 15.58 4.39 0.30
N LYS A 35 15.99 3.82 1.45
CA LYS A 35 16.56 2.47 1.55
C LYS A 35 15.61 1.40 1.00
N HIS A 36 14.35 1.38 1.44
CA HIS A 36 13.38 0.40 0.96
C HIS A 36 12.97 0.67 -0.49
N PHE A 37 12.71 1.93 -0.85
CA PHE A 37 12.25 2.28 -2.20
C PHE A 37 13.28 1.95 -3.27
N LYS A 38 14.59 2.01 -2.97
CA LYS A 38 15.66 1.68 -3.92
C LYS A 38 15.51 0.31 -4.57
N VAL A 39 14.98 -0.69 -3.84
CA VAL A 39 14.85 -2.07 -4.32
C VAL A 39 13.46 -2.40 -4.89
N LEU A 40 12.52 -1.46 -4.81
CA LEU A 40 11.16 -1.62 -5.35
C LEU A 40 11.08 -1.11 -6.79
N THR A 41 10.28 -1.77 -7.62
CA THR A 41 9.96 -1.29 -8.98
C THR A 41 9.07 -0.05 -8.93
N PRO A 42 8.94 0.73 -10.02
CA PRO A 42 8.05 1.90 -10.04
C PRO A 42 6.61 1.58 -9.64
N TRP A 43 6.08 0.44 -10.09
CA TRP A 43 4.73 -0.02 -9.76
C TRP A 43 4.59 -0.44 -8.30
N GLN A 44 5.59 -1.12 -7.74
CA GLN A 44 5.60 -1.48 -6.32
C GLN A 44 5.65 -0.22 -5.43
N ARG A 45 6.47 0.77 -5.79
CA ARG A 45 6.50 2.07 -5.09
C ARG A 45 5.15 2.77 -5.16
N LYS A 46 4.50 2.71 -6.33
CA LYS A 46 3.16 3.29 -6.54
C LYS A 46 2.13 2.63 -5.61
N PHE A 47 2.12 1.30 -5.53
CA PHE A 47 1.22 0.58 -4.64
C PHE A 47 1.42 0.96 -3.17
N VAL A 48 2.67 1.03 -2.69
CA VAL A 48 2.99 1.48 -1.32
C VAL A 48 2.44 2.90 -1.05
N LEU A 49 2.59 3.83 -1.99
CA LEU A 49 2.05 5.19 -1.84
C LEU A 49 0.51 5.19 -1.84
N LEU A 50 -0.12 4.36 -2.65
CA LEU A 50 -1.57 4.22 -2.68
C LEU A 50 -2.11 3.61 -1.37
N HIS A 51 -1.39 2.68 -0.76
CA HIS A 51 -1.72 2.13 0.56
C HIS A 51 -1.74 3.24 1.62
N GLU A 52 -0.68 4.05 1.70
CA GLU A 52 -0.63 5.19 2.62
C GLU A 52 -1.74 6.22 2.35
N MET A 53 -2.07 6.44 1.08
CA MET A 53 -3.20 7.29 0.70
C MET A 53 -4.56 6.67 1.07
N GLY A 54 -4.66 5.35 1.05
CA GLY A 54 -5.84 4.58 1.46
C GLY A 54 -6.19 4.83 2.92
N HIS A 55 -5.20 4.87 3.82
CA HIS A 55 -5.43 5.25 5.22
C HIS A 55 -6.14 6.61 5.35
N ILE A 56 -5.71 7.60 4.56
CA ILE A 56 -6.30 8.94 4.58
C ILE A 56 -7.68 8.96 3.92
N LYS A 57 -7.81 8.39 2.71
CA LYS A 57 -9.04 8.47 1.92
C LYS A 57 -10.17 7.62 2.47
N ALA A 58 -9.87 6.47 3.04
CA ALA A 58 -10.84 5.64 3.75
C ALA A 58 -10.95 5.98 5.24
N GLN A 59 -10.20 6.99 5.73
CA GLN A 59 -10.18 7.42 7.14
C GLN A 59 -10.06 6.25 8.12
N THR A 60 -9.11 5.35 7.85
CA THR A 60 -9.02 4.04 8.50
C THR A 60 -7.60 3.73 8.96
N GLY A 61 -7.46 3.15 10.15
CA GLY A 61 -6.23 2.50 10.61
C GLY A 61 -6.19 1.00 10.29
N ASP A 62 -7.23 0.49 9.63
CA ASP A 62 -7.33 -0.90 9.21
C ASP A 62 -6.53 -1.12 7.92
N GLU A 63 -5.43 -1.86 8.04
CA GLU A 63 -4.55 -2.26 6.95
C GLU A 63 -5.29 -2.96 5.80
N VAL A 64 -6.30 -3.79 6.10
CA VAL A 64 -7.04 -4.52 5.07
C VAL A 64 -7.85 -3.57 4.21
N LYS A 65 -8.47 -2.56 4.82
CA LYS A 65 -9.24 -1.52 4.10
C LYS A 65 -8.31 -0.60 3.31
N ALA A 66 -7.14 -0.28 3.85
CA ALA A 66 -6.14 0.49 3.12
C ALA A 66 -5.62 -0.27 1.89
N ASP A 67 -5.32 -1.58 2.04
CA ASP A 67 -4.93 -2.46 0.93
C ASP A 67 -6.05 -2.58 -0.12
N GLU A 68 -7.32 -2.70 0.30
CA GLU A 68 -8.46 -2.78 -0.61
C GLU A 68 -8.61 -1.52 -1.46
N TRP A 69 -8.55 -0.36 -0.81
CA TRP A 69 -8.63 0.93 -1.49
C TRP A 69 -7.45 1.11 -2.45
N ALA A 70 -6.24 0.80 -1.99
CA ALA A 70 -5.03 0.91 -2.80
C ALA A 70 -5.07 0.00 -4.02
N GLU A 71 -5.49 -1.25 -3.85
CA GLU A 71 -5.58 -2.22 -4.96
C GLU A 71 -6.58 -1.75 -6.01
N LYS A 72 -7.75 -1.28 -5.58
CA LYS A 72 -8.73 -0.73 -6.53
C LYS A 72 -8.12 0.39 -7.36
N GLN A 73 -7.50 1.38 -6.71
CA GLN A 73 -6.90 2.51 -7.43
C GLN A 73 -5.73 2.08 -8.32
N TYR A 74 -4.93 1.12 -7.85
CA TYR A 74 -3.79 0.59 -8.58
C TYR A 74 -4.21 -0.09 -9.89
N LEU A 75 -5.24 -0.94 -9.83
CA LEU A 75 -5.80 -1.62 -11.00
C LEU A 75 -6.54 -0.66 -11.93
N ASP A 76 -7.31 0.30 -11.39
CA ASP A 76 -7.97 1.35 -12.18
C ASP A 76 -6.95 2.16 -13.02
N MET A 77 -5.69 2.24 -12.57
CA MET A 77 -4.59 2.92 -13.27
C MET A 77 -3.85 2.02 -14.29
N GLY A 78 -4.25 0.77 -14.46
CA GLY A 78 -3.58 -0.21 -15.33
C GLY A 78 -2.31 -0.81 -14.71
N GLY A 79 -2.21 -0.81 -13.37
CA GLY A 79 -1.10 -1.45 -12.66
C GLY A 79 -1.08 -2.98 -12.85
N PRO A 80 0.10 -3.61 -13.05
CA PRO A 80 0.22 -5.07 -13.12
C PRO A 80 -0.19 -5.76 -11.80
N PRO A 81 -1.22 -6.62 -11.78
CA PRO A 81 -1.71 -7.25 -10.54
C PRO A 81 -0.64 -8.04 -9.78
N ASP A 82 0.30 -8.67 -10.48
CA ASP A 82 1.40 -9.42 -9.90
C ASP A 82 2.38 -8.54 -9.09
N GLU A 83 2.57 -7.29 -9.50
CA GLU A 83 3.45 -6.33 -8.81
C GLU A 83 2.87 -5.88 -7.46
N SER A 84 1.54 -5.73 -7.33
CA SER A 84 0.88 -5.40 -6.05
C SER A 84 0.96 -6.56 -5.06
N LEU A 85 0.81 -7.81 -5.51
CA LEU A 85 1.04 -8.99 -4.67
C LEU A 85 2.51 -9.16 -4.30
N SER A 86 3.41 -8.97 -5.26
CA SER A 86 4.85 -9.11 -5.09
C SER A 86 5.38 -8.14 -4.03
N VAL A 87 4.91 -6.89 -3.99
CA VAL A 87 5.35 -5.94 -2.96
C VAL A 87 4.85 -6.30 -1.57
N LEU A 88 3.60 -6.79 -1.42
CA LEU A 88 3.10 -7.22 -0.11
C LEU A 88 3.89 -8.42 0.43
N THR A 89 4.15 -9.42 -0.42
CA THR A 89 4.93 -10.61 -0.02
C THR A 89 6.40 -10.28 0.33
N LYS A 90 6.98 -9.25 -0.31
CA LYS A 90 8.34 -8.75 0.02
C LYS A 90 8.38 -8.01 1.36
N LEU A 91 7.35 -7.24 1.69
CA LEU A 91 7.35 -6.34 2.85
C LEU A 91 6.77 -6.98 4.11
N LEU A 92 5.81 -7.89 3.96
CA LEU A 92 5.11 -8.50 5.07
C LEU A 92 5.77 -9.81 5.50
N ASN A 93 6.00 -9.94 6.81
CA ASN A 93 6.46 -11.20 7.41
C ASN A 93 5.34 -12.27 7.40
N ASN A 94 5.49 -13.32 6.59
CA ASN A 94 4.53 -14.42 6.47
C ASN A 94 4.35 -15.29 7.73
N GLN A 95 5.24 -15.17 8.73
CA GLN A 95 5.09 -15.82 10.04
C GLN A 95 4.08 -15.08 10.93
N ASN A 96 3.72 -13.84 10.60
CA ASN A 96 2.66 -13.11 11.29
C ASN A 96 1.30 -13.49 10.66
N PRO A 97 0.34 -14.04 11.44
CA PRO A 97 -0.98 -14.42 10.92
C PRO A 97 -1.75 -13.29 10.24
N GLN A 98 -1.63 -12.05 10.73
CA GLN A 98 -2.29 -10.88 10.15
C GLN A 98 -1.70 -10.52 8.78
N HIS A 99 -0.38 -10.65 8.64
CA HIS A 99 0.32 -10.41 7.38
C HIS A 99 -0.02 -11.47 6.35
N ASN A 100 -0.05 -12.74 6.75
CA ASN A 100 -0.46 -13.83 5.88
C ASN A 100 -1.92 -13.64 5.41
N TRP A 101 -2.81 -13.20 6.31
CA TRP A 101 -4.18 -12.87 5.96
C TRP A 101 -4.28 -11.75 4.91
N ARG A 102 -3.49 -10.68 5.04
CA ARG A 102 -3.44 -9.60 4.04
C ARG A 102 -2.99 -10.10 2.66
N ILE A 103 -1.96 -10.94 2.62
CA ILE A 103 -1.48 -11.57 1.38
C ILE A 103 -2.58 -12.43 0.75
N TYR A 104 -3.26 -13.26 1.55
CA TYR A 104 -4.37 -14.07 1.07
C TYR A 104 -5.49 -13.22 0.47
N LEU A 105 -5.91 -12.16 1.16
CA LEU A 105 -6.94 -11.24 0.65
C LEU A 105 -6.50 -10.55 -0.64
N GLN A 106 -5.22 -10.19 -0.75
CA GLN A 106 -4.68 -9.62 -1.98
C GLN A 106 -4.80 -10.59 -3.16
N MET A 107 -4.47 -11.86 -2.96
CA MET A 107 -4.63 -12.89 -4.00
C MET A 107 -6.09 -13.03 -4.44
N GLN A 108 -7.05 -12.97 -3.50
CA GLN A 108 -8.48 -13.02 -3.82
C GLN A 108 -8.95 -11.82 -4.65
N ARG A 109 -8.44 -10.61 -4.34
CA ARG A 109 -8.76 -9.38 -5.11
C ARG A 109 -8.27 -9.48 -6.55
N ILE A 110 -7.04 -9.95 -6.74
CA ILE A 110 -6.43 -10.14 -8.06
C ILE A 110 -7.20 -11.18 -8.86
N ALA A 111 -7.48 -12.35 -8.28
CA ALA A 111 -8.23 -13.40 -8.95
C ALA A 111 -9.61 -12.93 -9.41
N ARG A 112 -10.29 -12.11 -8.60
CA ARG A 112 -11.56 -11.51 -8.98
C ARG A 112 -11.42 -10.50 -10.12
N TYR A 113 -10.42 -9.62 -10.06
CA TYR A 113 -10.14 -8.69 -11.14
C TYR A 113 -9.89 -9.40 -12.47
N GLU A 114 -9.10 -10.47 -12.46
CA GLU A 114 -8.83 -11.27 -13.66
C GLU A 114 -10.08 -11.95 -14.21
N GLN A 115 -10.97 -12.47 -13.36
CA GLN A 115 -12.26 -13.04 -13.77
C GLN A 115 -13.17 -12.01 -14.45
N ASP A 116 -13.18 -10.77 -13.94
CA ASP A 116 -14.05 -9.70 -14.47
C ASP A 116 -13.53 -9.12 -15.80
N HIS A 117 -12.28 -9.41 -16.19
CA HIS A 117 -11.60 -8.85 -17.38
C HIS A 117 -11.15 -9.91 -18.40
N GLN A 118 -11.72 -11.12 -18.33
CA GLN A 118 -11.63 -12.17 -19.36
C GLN A 118 -12.77 -12.06 -20.38
#